data_AF-A0A352B1J6-F1
#
_entry.id   AF-A0A352B1J6-F1
#
_cell.length_a   1.000
_cell.length_b   1.000
_cell.length_c   1.000
_cell.angle_alpha   90.00
_cell.angle_beta   90.00
_cell.angle_gamma   90.00
#
_symmetry.space_group_name_H-M   'P 1'
#
loop_
_entity.id
_entity.type
_entity.pdbx_description
1 polymer ?
#
loop_
_entity_poly.entity_id
_entity_poly.type
_entity_poly.pdbx_seq_one_letter_code
_entity_poly.pdbx_strand_id
1 'polypeptide(L)'
;LVVEQLSSSGLAEAGPNQFRRVVIEKPFGSNLETAIELNNVVESVFPADSVFRIDHYLGKETVQNILALRFANQLFEPIWNNNYIDHVQISMAEDIGIGG
;
A
#
# COMPACT_ATOMS: atom_id res chain seq x y z
N LEU A 1 -12.98 11.56 -13.25
CA LEU A 1 -11.75 11.42 -12.43
C LEU A 1 -10.50 11.42 -13.32
N VAL A 2 -9.32 11.82 -12.83
CA VAL A 2 -8.08 11.86 -13.64
C VAL A 2 -7.80 10.49 -14.29
N VAL A 3 -8.07 9.39 -13.57
CA VAL A 3 -7.86 8.03 -14.06
C VAL A 3 -8.71 7.72 -15.30
N GLU A 4 -9.97 8.15 -15.34
CA GLU A 4 -10.87 7.97 -16.48
C GLU A 4 -10.42 8.81 -17.69
N GLN A 5 -9.84 9.98 -17.44
CA GLN A 5 -9.27 10.83 -18.50
C GLN A 5 -8.01 10.21 -19.11
N LEU A 6 -7.17 9.55 -18.29
CA LEU A 6 -6.03 8.77 -18.78
C LEU A 6 -6.50 7.64 -19.71
N SER A 7 -7.58 6.95 -19.35
CA SER A 7 -8.21 5.94 -20.21
C SER A 7 -8.72 6.56 -21.52
N SER A 8 -9.50 7.63 -21.41
CA SER A 8 -10.14 8.29 -22.57
C SER A 8 -9.13 8.87 -23.56
N SER A 9 -7.93 9.22 -23.08
CA SER A 9 -6.84 9.75 -23.90
C SER A 9 -5.91 8.65 -24.46
N GLY A 10 -6.22 7.37 -24.23
CA GLY A 10 -5.39 6.23 -24.65
C GLY A 10 -4.07 6.09 -23.87
N LEU A 11 -3.90 6.80 -22.75
CA LEU A 11 -2.67 6.77 -21.95
C LEU A 11 -2.63 5.61 -20.97
N ALA A 12 -3.78 5.01 -20.64
CA ALA A 12 -3.87 3.85 -19.75
C ALA A 12 -3.58 2.51 -20.46
N GLU A 13 -3.79 2.43 -21.77
CA GLU A 13 -3.59 1.20 -22.53
C GLU A 13 -2.10 0.96 -22.82
N ALA A 14 -1.64 -0.26 -22.55
CA ALA A 14 -0.29 -0.70 -22.86
C ALA A 14 -0.27 -1.47 -24.20
N GLY A 15 0.58 -1.03 -25.14
CA GLY A 15 0.84 -1.78 -26.36
C GLY A 15 1.72 -3.02 -26.13
N PRO A 16 1.96 -3.85 -27.17
CA PRO A 16 2.85 -5.01 -27.07
C PRO A 16 4.23 -4.63 -26.53
N ASN A 17 4.73 -5.37 -25.54
CA ASN A 17 6.00 -5.12 -24.84
C ASN A 17 6.11 -3.73 -24.15
N GLN A 18 4.98 -3.10 -23.81
CA GLN A 18 4.96 -1.87 -23.01
C GLN A 18 4.29 -2.09 -21.66
N PHE A 19 4.59 -1.25 -20.68
CA PHE A 19 3.86 -1.19 -19.42
C PHE A 19 3.25 0.21 -19.21
N ARG A 20 2.11 0.23 -18.52
CA ARG A 20 1.50 1.43 -17.95
C ARG A 20 1.19 1.12 -16.51
N ARG A 21 1.66 1.97 -15.60
CA ARG A 21 1.45 1.80 -14.16
C ARG A 21 0.98 3.12 -13.60
N VAL A 22 0.07 3.05 -12.65
CA VAL A 22 -0.44 4.21 -11.92
C VAL A 22 0.04 4.15 -10.49
N VAL A 23 0.54 5.28 -10.00
CA VAL A 23 0.90 5.46 -8.60
C VAL A 23 -0.15 6.37 -7.97
N ILE A 24 -0.75 5.93 -6.87
CA ILE A 24 -1.83 6.64 -6.18
C ILE A 24 -1.37 6.97 -4.76
N GLU A 25 -1.45 8.24 -4.41
CA GLU A 25 -1.17 8.75 -3.07
C GLU A 25 -2.43 8.80 -2.20
N LYS A 26 -2.23 8.76 -0.88
CA LYS A 26 -3.30 8.96 0.10
C LYS A 26 -3.93 10.37 -0.03
N PRO A 27 -5.22 10.55 0.33
CA PRO A 27 -6.12 9.59 0.95
C PRO A 27 -6.77 8.60 -0.05
N PHE A 28 -6.91 7.33 0.36
CA PHE A 28 -7.58 6.28 -0.43
C PHE A 28 -9.09 6.22 -0.12
N GLY A 29 -9.78 7.34 -0.29
CA GLY A 29 -11.12 7.55 0.25
C GLY A 29 -11.10 8.06 1.69
N SER A 30 -12.25 8.49 2.18
CA SER A 30 -12.44 9.03 3.54
C SER A 30 -13.19 8.07 4.46
N ASN A 31 -13.76 7.00 3.91
CA ASN A 31 -14.45 5.93 4.60
C ASN A 31 -14.47 4.66 3.71
N LEU A 32 -15.04 3.56 4.21
CA LEU A 32 -15.13 2.30 3.47
C LEU A 32 -15.84 2.45 2.12
N GLU A 33 -16.96 3.17 2.09
CA GLU A 33 -17.77 3.34 0.87
C GLU A 33 -17.00 4.07 -0.23
N THR A 34 -16.42 5.22 0.10
CA THR A 34 -15.62 6.03 -0.83
C THR A 34 -14.30 5.34 -1.24
N ALA A 35 -13.72 4.52 -0.36
CA ALA A 35 -12.54 3.72 -0.69
C ALA A 35 -12.87 2.62 -1.72
N ILE A 36 -14.01 1.94 -1.56
CA ILE A 36 -14.51 0.95 -2.52
C ILE A 36 -14.82 1.62 -3.86
N GLU A 37 -15.49 2.78 -3.85
CA GLU A 37 -15.79 3.55 -5.06
C GLU A 37 -14.51 3.94 -5.81
N LEU A 38 -13.52 4.50 -5.10
CA LEU A 38 -12.21 4.82 -5.67
C LEU A 38 -11.53 3.57 -6.26
N ASN A 39 -11.58 2.45 -5.54
CA ASN A 39 -11.00 1.19 -6.00
C ASN A 39 -11.62 0.73 -7.33
N ASN A 40 -12.95 0.73 -7.40
CA ASN A 40 -13.69 0.31 -8.59
C ASN A 40 -13.36 1.19 -9.80
N VAL A 41 -13.26 2.50 -9.61
CA VAL A 41 -12.92 3.42 -10.70
C VAL A 41 -11.49 3.16 -11.19
N VAL A 42 -10.53 2.97 -10.29
CA VAL A 42 -9.14 2.70 -10.66
C VAL A 42 -9.00 1.37 -11.39
N GLU A 43 -9.62 0.29 -10.88
CA GLU A 43 -9.55 -1.05 -11.47
C GLU A 43 -10.32 -1.17 -12.79
N SER A 44 -11.28 -0.28 -13.06
CA SER A 44 -11.92 -0.21 -14.37
C SER A 44 -11.02 0.34 -15.48
N VAL A 45 -9.91 0.99 -15.11
CA VAL A 45 -8.95 1.61 -16.05
C VAL A 45 -7.62 0.87 -16.09
N PHE A 46 -7.07 0.50 -14.93
CA PHE A 46 -5.78 -0.18 -14.83
C PHE A 46 -5.97 -1.59 -14.26
N PRO A 47 -5.28 -2.61 -14.79
CA PRO A 47 -5.25 -3.92 -14.16
C PRO A 47 -4.59 -3.84 -12.78
N ALA A 48 -5.01 -4.69 -11.84
CA ALA A 48 -4.62 -4.59 -10.43
C ALA A 48 -3.10 -4.65 -10.20
N ASP A 49 -2.36 -5.40 -11.01
CA ASP A 49 -0.89 -5.52 -10.97
C ASP A 49 -0.14 -4.25 -11.40
N SER A 50 -0.86 -3.31 -12.01
CA SER A 50 -0.35 -2.04 -12.51
C SER A 50 -0.72 -0.85 -11.61
N VAL A 51 -1.42 -1.09 -10.50
CA VAL A 51 -1.87 -0.08 -9.54
C VAL A 51 -1.01 -0.13 -8.28
N PHE A 52 -0.24 0.94 -8.05
CA PHE A 52 0.67 1.07 -6.90
C PHE A 52 0.11 2.13 -5.94
N ARG A 53 -0.43 1.68 -4.81
CA ARG A 53 -0.94 2.57 -3.75
C ARG A 53 0.21 2.84 -2.77
N ILE A 54 0.57 4.10 -2.59
CA ILE A 54 1.70 4.48 -1.76
C ILE A 54 1.29 4.54 -0.29
N ASP A 55 1.95 3.68 0.50
CA ASP A 55 2.11 3.90 1.93
C ASP A 55 3.61 4.02 2.22
N HIS A 56 4.06 5.26 2.44
CA HIS A 56 5.47 5.57 2.70
C HIS A 56 6.06 4.84 3.94
N TYR A 57 5.24 4.34 4.87
CA TYR A 57 5.76 3.50 5.97
C TYR A 57 6.31 2.17 5.46
N LEU A 58 5.72 1.58 4.42
CA LEU A 58 6.19 0.32 3.83
C LEU A 58 7.55 0.45 3.13
N GLY A 59 7.95 1.68 2.81
CA GLY A 59 9.28 1.99 2.27
C GLY A 59 10.37 2.18 3.33
N LYS A 60 10.04 2.22 4.63
CA LYS A 60 11.03 2.40 5.68
C LYS A 60 11.81 1.11 5.91
N GLU A 61 13.14 1.22 6.00
CA GLU A 61 14.06 0.08 6.15
C GLU A 61 13.67 -0.83 7.34
N THR A 62 13.33 -0.23 8.48
CA THR A 62 12.92 -0.98 9.68
C THR A 62 11.63 -1.77 9.48
N VAL A 63 10.68 -1.26 8.69
CA VAL A 63 9.42 -1.95 8.37
C VAL A 63 9.67 -3.13 7.44
N GLN A 64 10.53 -2.96 6.42
CA GLN A 64 10.92 -4.05 5.53
C GLN A 64 11.67 -5.17 6.25
N ASN A 65 12.51 -4.81 7.22
CA ASN A 65 13.28 -5.76 8.02
C ASN A 65 12.41 -6.70 8.89
N ILE A 66 11.16 -6.34 9.20
CA ILE A 66 10.25 -7.21 9.97
C ILE A 66 10.08 -8.57 9.28
N LEU A 67 9.97 -8.58 7.94
CA LEU A 67 9.81 -9.84 7.19
C LEU A 67 11.06 -10.72 7.30
N ALA A 68 12.24 -10.13 7.19
CA ALA A 68 13.50 -10.85 7.35
C ALA A 68 13.65 -11.40 8.78
N LEU A 69 13.36 -10.58 9.79
CA LEU A 69 13.43 -10.99 11.19
C LEU A 69 12.49 -12.16 11.48
N ARG A 70 11.25 -12.10 11.01
CA ARG A 70 10.23 -13.11 11.28
C ARG A 70 10.47 -14.44 10.54
N PHE A 71 10.91 -14.40 9.29
CA PHE A 71 10.92 -15.59 8.43
C PHE A 71 12.30 -16.14 8.07
N ALA A 72 13.35 -15.31 8.10
CA ALA A 72 14.71 -15.76 7.76
C ALA A 72 15.49 -16.33 8.95
N ASN A 73 14.95 -16.20 10.17
CA ASN A 73 15.61 -16.62 11.40
C ASN A 73 14.88 -17.81 12.04
N GLN A 74 15.51 -18.99 12.00
CA GLN A 74 14.99 -20.20 12.64
C GLN A 74 14.79 -20.06 14.16
N LEU A 75 15.45 -19.09 14.80
CA LEU A 75 15.27 -18.80 16.22
C LEU A 75 13.94 -18.09 16.51
N PHE A 76 13.48 -17.22 15.61
CA PHE A 76 12.32 -16.36 15.83
C PHE A 76 11.01 -16.98 15.35
N GLU A 77 11.04 -17.81 14.31
CA GLU A 77 9.85 -18.46 13.76
C GLU A 77 9.06 -19.29 14.81
N PRO A 78 9.70 -20.13 15.66
CA PRO A 78 8.98 -20.97 16.62
C PRO A 78 8.33 -20.18 17.77
N ILE A 79 8.84 -19.00 18.08
CA ILE A 79 8.34 -18.16 19.19
C ILE A 79 7.37 -17.09 18.72
N TRP A 80 7.16 -16.92 17.41
CA TRP A 80 6.23 -15.93 16.86
C TRP A 80 4.78 -16.44 16.85
N ASN A 81 4.22 -16.75 18.02
CA ASN A 81 2.83 -17.19 18.19
C ASN A 81 2.29 -16.90 19.62
N ASN A 82 0.99 -17.13 19.82
CA ASN A 82 0.28 -16.82 21.07
C ASN A 82 0.70 -17.65 22.29
N ASN A 83 1.49 -18.72 22.13
CA ASN A 83 2.02 -19.46 23.28
C ASN A 83 3.22 -18.75 23.92
N TYR A 84 3.87 -17.85 23.17
CA TYR A 84 5.11 -17.17 23.59
C TYR A 84 5.01 -15.64 23.55
N ILE A 85 4.09 -15.07 22.78
CA ILE A 85 3.83 -13.63 22.70
C ILE A 85 2.63 -13.29 23.57
N ASP A 86 2.86 -12.40 24.55
CA ASP A 86 1.81 -11.83 25.39
C ASP A 86 0.98 -10.77 24.64
N HIS A 87 1.65 -9.79 23.99
CA HIS A 87 0.99 -8.78 23.17
C HIS A 87 1.90 -8.22 22.05
N VAL A 88 1.29 -7.57 21.07
CA VAL A 88 1.97 -6.80 20.02
C VAL A 88 1.58 -5.34 20.17
N GLN A 89 2.55 -4.47 20.43
CA GLN A 89 2.34 -3.03 20.53
C GLN A 89 2.86 -2.32 19.27
N ILE A 90 2.01 -1.49 18.67
CA ILE A 90 2.37 -0.60 17.56
C ILE A 90 2.16 0.83 18.05
N SER A 91 3.25 1.59 18.16
CA SER A 91 3.23 2.98 18.61
C SER A 91 3.66 3.89 17.48
N MET A 92 2.85 4.93 17.25
CA MET A 92 3.15 6.01 16.32
C MET A 92 3.09 7.30 17.12
N ALA A 93 4.26 7.89 17.38
CA ALA A 93 4.39 9.14 18.11
C ALA A 93 4.97 10.21 17.18
N GLU A 94 4.36 11.38 17.17
CA GLU A 94 4.84 12.54 16.43
C GLU A 94 5.08 13.66 17.45
N ASP A 95 6.31 14.18 17.50
CA ASP A 95 6.67 15.32 18.36
C ASP A 95 6.27 16.67 17.74
N ILE A 96 5.84 16.67 16.47
CA ILE A 96 5.45 17.86 15.73
C ILE A 96 3.93 18.02 15.84
N GLY A 97 3.49 19.13 16.44
CA GLY A 97 2.08 19.50 16.48
C GLY A 97 1.51 19.88 15.10
N ILE A 98 0.22 20.24 15.05
CA ILE A 98 -0.40 20.76 13.84
C ILE A 98 0.24 22.12 13.53
N GLY A 99 1.19 22.16 12.60
CA GLY A 99 1.82 23.40 12.15
C GLY A 99 0.79 24.27 11.44
N GLY A 100 0.29 25.29 12.16
CA GLY A 100 -0.63 26.31 11.68
C GLY A 100 -0.54 27.55 12.57
#